data_AF-A0A9X3ML90-F1
#
_entry.id   AF-A0A9X3ML90-F1
#
_cell.length_a   1.000
_cell.length_b   1.000
_cell.length_c   1.000
_cell.angle_alpha   90.00
_cell.angle_beta   90.00
_cell.angle_gamma   90.00
#
_symmetry.space_group_name_H-M   'P 1'
#
loop_
_entity.id
_entity.type
_entity.pdbx_description
1 polymer ?
#
loop_
_entity_poly.entity_id
_entity_poly.type
_entity_poly.pdbx_seq_one_letter_code
_entity_poly.pdbx_strand_id
1 'polypeptide(L)'
;MKWTLWFITFIAVEVMAKEQLRVAINQTPYSAVLRLTSFEEIKQGVDAYYEIQADVLEEIRGNFSSHISFKMYAAKGDEPNLGAAASIIVLCHDDQGYFWPGTGSEFKASKQNIAIAKEAAEYQTEEQELFSLCPQ
;
A
#
# COMPACT_ATOMS: atom_id res chain seq x y z
N MET A 1 -28.27 -22.14 18.46
CA MET A 1 -28.41 -20.84 17.76
C MET A 1 -27.20 -19.88 17.98
N LYS A 2 -25.99 -20.36 18.31
CA LYS A 2 -24.77 -19.53 18.45
C LYS A 2 -23.81 -19.62 17.25
N TRP A 3 -24.06 -20.50 16.28
CA TRP A 3 -23.19 -20.69 15.12
C TRP A 3 -23.42 -19.68 13.99
N THR A 4 -24.64 -19.18 13.82
CA THR A 4 -24.98 -18.21 12.76
C THR A 4 -24.28 -16.86 12.95
N LEU A 5 -24.04 -16.43 14.19
CA LEU A 5 -23.35 -15.17 14.47
C LEU A 5 -21.85 -15.20 14.12
N TRP A 6 -21.17 -16.34 14.18
CA TRP A 6 -19.75 -16.41 13.81
C TRP A 6 -19.55 -16.31 12.29
N PHE A 7 -20.39 -16.99 11.50
CA PHE A 7 -20.28 -16.94 10.04
C PHE A 7 -20.55 -15.55 9.45
N ILE A 8 -21.51 -14.80 10.00
CA ILE A 8 -21.83 -13.45 9.52
C ILE A 8 -20.67 -12.50 9.76
N THR A 9 -20.02 -12.56 10.92
CA THR A 9 -18.90 -11.68 11.25
C THR A 9 -17.67 -11.92 10.37
N PHE A 10 -17.36 -13.19 10.05
CA PHE A 10 -16.24 -13.52 9.16
C PHE A 10 -16.45 -13.02 7.72
N ILE A 11 -17.66 -13.17 7.19
CA ILE A 11 -17.98 -12.70 5.82
C ILE A 11 -17.88 -11.17 5.75
N ALA A 12 -18.35 -10.45 6.77
CA ALA A 12 -18.30 -8.99 6.78
C ALA A 12 -16.86 -8.44 6.77
N VAL A 13 -15.95 -9.06 7.54
CA VAL A 13 -14.54 -8.63 7.62
C VAL A 13 -13.82 -8.79 6.28
N GLU A 14 -14.03 -9.91 5.57
CA GLU A 14 -13.40 -10.11 4.25
C GLU A 14 -13.92 -9.16 3.18
N VAL A 15 -15.23 -8.85 3.19
CA VAL A 15 -15.82 -7.90 2.25
C VAL A 15 -15.27 -6.50 2.49
N MET A 16 -15.16 -6.08 3.76
CA MET A 16 -14.60 -4.77 4.11
C MET A 16 -13.12 -4.63 3.71
N ALA A 17 -12.30 -5.67 3.92
CA ALA A 17 -10.89 -5.65 3.55
C ALA A 17 -10.68 -5.53 2.03
N LYS A 18 -11.55 -6.17 1.24
CA LYS A 18 -11.52 -6.06 -0.23
C LYS A 18 -11.89 -4.66 -0.71
N GLU A 19 -12.91 -4.05 -0.09
CA GLU A 19 -13.30 -2.69 -0.46
C GLU A 19 -12.22 -1.67 -0.09
N GLN A 20 -11.57 -1.82 1.06
CA GLN A 20 -10.43 -0.99 1.45
C GLN A 20 -9.29 -1.05 0.43
N LEU A 21 -8.94 -2.26 -0.05
CA LEU A 21 -7.94 -2.42 -1.10
C LEU A 21 -8.33 -1.67 -2.38
N ARG A 22 -9.58 -1.83 -2.85
CA ARG A 22 -10.06 -1.15 -4.07
C ARG A 22 -10.00 0.37 -3.91
N VAL A 23 -10.44 0.88 -2.77
CA VAL A 23 -10.37 2.32 -2.45
C VAL A 23 -8.92 2.80 -2.46
N ALA A 24 -8.01 2.08 -1.80
CA ALA A 24 -6.60 2.47 -1.72
C ALA A 24 -5.95 2.54 -3.11
N ILE A 25 -6.16 1.53 -3.96
CA ILE A 25 -5.67 1.50 -5.35
C ILE A 25 -6.24 2.66 -6.18
N ASN A 26 -7.53 2.95 -6.00
CA ASN A 26 -8.23 4.01 -6.75
C ASN A 26 -7.86 5.43 -6.30
N GLN A 27 -7.38 5.58 -5.06
CA GLN A 27 -7.15 6.87 -4.42
C GLN A 27 -5.66 7.14 -4.21
N THR A 28 -4.78 6.44 -4.93
CA THR A 28 -3.34 6.69 -4.97
C THR A 28 -2.80 6.54 -6.40
N PRO A 29 -1.75 7.29 -6.76
CA PRO A 29 -1.17 7.27 -8.11
C PRO A 29 -0.32 6.03 -8.40
N TYR A 30 0.26 5.40 -7.37
CA TYR A 30 1.18 4.28 -7.53
C TYR A 30 0.74 3.08 -6.69
N SER A 31 0.82 1.89 -7.28
CA SER A 31 0.67 0.64 -6.54
C SER A 31 1.42 -0.51 -7.19
N ALA A 32 2.00 -1.38 -6.36
CA ALA A 32 2.74 -2.54 -6.82
C ALA A 32 2.83 -3.61 -5.74
N VAL A 33 3.14 -4.85 -6.13
CA VAL A 33 3.60 -5.88 -5.20
C VAL A 33 5.09 -5.66 -4.97
N LEU A 34 5.44 -5.32 -3.73
CA LEU A 34 6.80 -4.96 -3.34
C LEU A 34 7.39 -5.98 -2.37
N ARG A 35 8.71 -6.14 -2.46
CA ARG A 35 9.54 -6.73 -1.40
C ARG A 35 10.52 -5.68 -0.91
N LEU A 36 10.41 -5.32 0.37
CA LEU A 36 11.33 -4.41 1.04
C LEU A 36 12.75 -5.04 1.06
N THR A 37 13.76 -4.27 0.68
CA THR A 37 15.15 -4.75 0.62
C THR A 37 16.03 -4.11 1.70
N SER A 38 15.80 -2.83 2.01
CA SER A 38 16.49 -2.11 3.08
C SER A 38 15.70 -0.88 3.51
N PHE A 39 16.00 -0.36 4.70
CA PHE A 39 15.52 0.95 5.13
C PHE A 39 16.60 1.67 5.93
N GLU A 40 16.56 3.01 5.92
CA GLU A 40 17.41 3.89 6.73
C GLU A 40 16.53 4.91 7.45
N GLU A 41 16.78 5.15 8.74
CA GLU A 41 16.14 6.23 9.47
C GLU A 41 16.86 7.55 9.16
N ILE A 42 16.20 8.43 8.41
CA ILE A 42 16.78 9.69 7.91
C ILE A 42 16.53 10.89 8.83
N LYS A 43 15.66 10.75 9.84
CA LYS A 43 15.42 11.80 10.85
C LYS A 43 14.99 11.18 12.18
N GLN A 44 15.75 11.50 13.23
CA GLN A 44 15.51 11.04 14.60
C GLN A 44 14.71 12.09 15.40
N GLY A 45 13.62 11.67 16.04
CA GLY A 45 12.72 12.53 16.80
C GLY A 45 11.73 11.77 17.69
N VAL A 46 10.58 12.39 18.01
CA VAL A 46 9.43 11.70 18.61
C VAL A 46 8.84 10.70 17.61
N ASP A 47 8.89 11.08 16.34
CA ASP A 47 8.49 10.27 15.19
C ASP A 47 9.72 9.88 14.36
N ALA A 48 9.60 8.77 13.64
CA ALA A 48 10.66 8.24 12.80
C ALA A 48 10.32 8.42 11.32
N TYR A 49 11.32 8.86 10.55
CA TYR A 49 11.23 8.95 9.09
C TYR A 49 12.19 7.93 8.48
N TYR A 50 11.65 7.06 7.65
CA TYR A 50 12.42 6.05 6.95
C TYR A 50 12.48 6.36 5.46
N GLU A 51 13.66 6.22 4.88
CA GLU A 51 13.81 5.98 3.46
C GLU A 51 13.92 4.48 3.24
N ILE A 52 13.07 3.96 2.37
CA ILE A 52 12.87 2.52 2.17
C ILE A 52 13.20 2.19 0.72
N GLN A 53 13.95 1.12 0.53
CA GLN A 53 14.26 0.54 -0.77
C GLN A 53 13.45 -0.75 -0.96
N ALA A 54 12.93 -0.98 -2.16
CA ALA A 54 12.13 -2.16 -2.45
C ALA A 54 12.24 -2.62 -3.91
N ASP A 55 12.18 -3.93 -4.10
CA ASP A 55 12.05 -4.54 -5.41
C ASP A 55 10.58 -4.62 -5.83
N VAL A 56 10.32 -4.27 -7.09
CA VAL A 56 8.99 -4.41 -7.71
C VAL A 56 8.87 -5.82 -8.28
N LEU A 57 7.96 -6.61 -7.70
CA LEU A 57 7.72 -7.99 -8.12
C LEU A 57 6.57 -8.10 -9.12
N GLU A 58 5.57 -7.23 -8.98
CA GLU A 58 4.42 -7.18 -9.87
C GLU A 58 3.85 -5.76 -9.94
N GLU A 59 3.69 -5.27 -11.17
CA GLU A 59 3.16 -3.94 -11.48
C GLU A 59 1.63 -3.93 -11.38
N ILE A 60 1.06 -2.88 -10.76
CA ILE A 60 -0.40 -2.70 -10.66
C ILE A 60 -0.84 -1.34 -11.22
N ARG A 61 -0.33 -0.23 -10.68
CA ARG A 61 -0.59 1.13 -11.18
C ARG A 61 0.65 2.04 -11.11
N GLY A 62 0.80 2.90 -12.10
CA GLY A 62 1.78 4.00 -12.12
C GLY A 62 2.95 3.73 -13.06
N ASN A 63 4.01 4.53 -12.91
CA ASN A 63 5.26 4.32 -13.63
C ASN A 63 6.16 3.37 -12.85
N PHE A 64 6.73 2.38 -13.52
CA PHE A 64 7.49 1.33 -12.86
C PHE A 64 8.98 1.37 -13.20
N SER A 65 9.76 1.02 -12.19
CA SER A 65 11.14 0.56 -12.28
C SER A 65 11.24 -0.76 -11.53
N SER A 66 12.20 -1.61 -11.87
CA SER A 66 12.40 -2.89 -11.18
C SER A 66 12.73 -2.72 -9.68
N HIS A 67 13.19 -1.53 -9.30
CA HIS A 67 13.55 -1.14 -7.94
C HIS A 67 13.07 0.30 -7.69
N ILE A 68 12.52 0.57 -6.51
CA ILE A 68 12.03 1.89 -6.11
C ILE A 68 12.55 2.27 -4.73
N SER A 69 12.58 3.57 -4.45
CA SER A 69 12.68 4.12 -3.10
C SER A 69 11.43 4.92 -2.74
N PHE A 70 11.06 4.90 -1.47
CA PHE A 70 9.98 5.73 -0.95
C PHE A 70 10.19 6.09 0.51
N LYS A 71 9.55 7.18 0.94
CA LYS A 71 9.59 7.65 2.33
C LYS A 71 8.41 7.13 3.13
N MET A 72 8.63 6.77 4.40
CA MET A 72 7.58 6.41 5.33
C MET A 72 7.74 7.18 6.64
N TYR A 73 6.64 7.75 7.10
CA TYR A 73 6.53 8.32 8.44
C TYR A 73 5.85 7.32 9.35
N ALA A 74 6.48 6.99 10.47
CA ALA A 74 5.95 6.04 11.43
C ALA A 74 6.22 6.47 12.86
N ALA A 75 5.37 6.01 13.78
CA ALA A 75 5.63 6.15 15.19
C ALA A 75 6.91 5.39 15.57
N LYS A 76 7.63 5.90 16.56
CA LYS A 76 8.84 5.24 17.05
C LYS A 76 8.51 3.82 17.54
N GLY A 77 9.19 2.82 16.98
CA GLY A 77 8.95 1.41 17.24
C GLY A 77 8.13 0.68 16.15
N ASP A 78 7.50 1.41 15.23
CA ASP A 78 6.81 0.87 14.06
C ASP A 78 7.73 0.90 12.83
N GLU A 79 8.88 0.25 12.95
CA GLU A 79 9.90 0.15 11.88
C GLU A 79 9.42 -0.73 10.71
N PRO A 80 9.90 -0.47 9.47
CA PRO A 80 9.65 -1.36 8.34
C PRO A 80 10.18 -2.77 8.61
N ASN A 81 9.37 -3.79 8.31
CA ASN A 81 9.78 -5.18 8.51
C ASN A 81 10.38 -5.79 7.23
N LEU A 82 11.71 -5.81 7.13
CA LEU A 82 12.43 -6.42 5.99
C LEU A 82 12.19 -7.93 5.83
N GLY A 83 11.83 -8.63 6.90
CA GLY A 83 11.53 -10.06 6.88
C GLY A 83 10.08 -10.38 6.50
N ALA A 84 9.25 -9.37 6.25
CA ALA A 84 7.86 -9.56 5.88
C ALA A 84 7.73 -10.22 4.49
N ALA A 85 6.63 -10.94 4.30
CA ALA A 85 6.25 -11.40 2.98
C ALA A 85 6.02 -10.20 2.04
N ALA A 86 6.12 -10.42 0.73
CA ALA A 86 5.78 -9.39 -0.23
C ALA A 86 4.33 -8.89 -0.01
N SER A 87 4.14 -7.59 -0.18
CA SER A 87 2.89 -6.89 0.09
C SER A 87 2.50 -6.04 -1.11
N ILE A 88 1.21 -5.85 -1.32
CA ILE A 88 0.69 -4.79 -2.19
C ILE A 88 0.85 -3.49 -1.41
N ILE A 89 1.63 -2.57 -1.94
CA ILE A 89 1.84 -1.24 -1.36
C ILE A 89 1.27 -0.20 -2.32
N VAL A 90 0.55 0.77 -1.76
CA VAL A 90 0.12 1.96 -2.48
C VAL A 90 0.91 3.19 -2.01
N LEU A 91 1.30 4.05 -2.94
CA LEU A 91 2.13 5.21 -2.66
C LEU A 91 1.55 6.46 -3.34
N CYS A 92 1.73 7.59 -2.67
CA CYS A 92 1.64 8.91 -3.28
C CYS A 92 3.00 9.33 -3.81
N HIS A 93 3.05 10.37 -4.61
CA HIS A 93 4.30 11.01 -4.99
C HIS A 93 4.16 12.52 -5.05
N ASP A 94 5.25 13.21 -4.81
CA ASP A 94 5.41 14.65 -4.99
C ASP A 94 6.70 14.93 -5.78
N ASP A 95 7.19 16.17 -5.74
CA ASP A 95 8.44 16.59 -6.37
C ASP A 95 9.69 15.95 -5.72
N GLN A 96 9.55 15.37 -4.52
CA GLN A 96 10.62 14.67 -3.80
C GLN A 96 10.59 13.15 -3.97
N GLY A 97 9.62 12.61 -4.72
CA GLY A 97 9.49 11.18 -5.01
C GLY A 97 8.31 10.51 -4.30
N TYR A 98 8.38 9.18 -4.15
CA TYR A 98 7.29 8.40 -3.56
C TYR A 98 7.26 8.50 -2.03
N PHE A 99 6.06 8.49 -1.47
CA PHE A 99 5.86 8.40 -0.03
C PHE A 99 4.61 7.61 0.34
N TRP A 100 4.68 7.01 1.52
CA TRP A 100 3.62 6.22 2.13
C TRP A 100 2.53 7.13 2.72
N PRO A 101 1.25 7.05 2.26
CA PRO A 101 0.22 8.00 2.68
C PRO A 101 -0.36 7.75 4.09
N GLY A 102 -0.14 6.55 4.66
CA GLY A 102 -0.45 6.26 6.06
C GLY A 102 -1.09 4.88 6.25
N THR A 103 -1.87 4.72 7.33
CA THR A 103 -2.60 3.48 7.60
C THR A 103 -3.49 3.10 6.42
N GLY A 104 -3.53 1.80 6.07
CA GLY A 104 -4.29 1.30 4.93
C GLY A 104 -3.55 1.38 3.59
N SER A 105 -2.23 1.57 3.63
CA SER A 105 -1.39 1.59 2.42
C SER A 105 -0.68 0.28 2.11
N GLU A 106 -0.87 -0.74 2.96
CA GLU A 106 -0.27 -2.06 2.81
C GLU A 106 -1.33 -3.15 2.91
N PHE A 107 -1.26 -4.10 1.97
CA PHE A 107 -2.15 -5.25 1.92
C PHE A 107 -1.37 -6.52 1.60
N LYS A 108 -1.86 -7.65 2.11
CA LYS A 108 -1.27 -8.96 1.79
C LYS A 108 -1.31 -9.24 0.28
N ALA A 109 -0.18 -9.61 -0.31
CA ALA A 109 -0.08 -10.01 -1.72
C ALA A 109 -0.58 -11.44 -1.98
N SER A 110 -1.85 -11.72 -1.65
CA SER A 110 -2.50 -12.97 -2.08
C SER A 110 -2.87 -12.90 -3.56
N LYS A 111 -2.93 -14.03 -4.26
CA LYS A 111 -3.38 -14.08 -5.67
C LYS A 111 -4.74 -13.37 -5.86
N GLN A 112 -5.65 -13.53 -4.90
CA GLN A 112 -6.96 -12.89 -4.94
C GLN A 112 -6.86 -11.37 -4.79
N ASN A 113 -6.04 -10.87 -3.85
CA ASN A 113 -5.87 -9.44 -3.65
C ASN A 113 -5.17 -8.78 -4.83
N ILE A 114 -4.17 -9.45 -5.42
CA ILE A 114 -3.49 -8.95 -6.62
C ILE A 114 -4.48 -8.82 -7.78
N ALA A 115 -5.34 -9.82 -7.99
CA ALA A 115 -6.36 -9.75 -9.03
C ALA A 115 -7.35 -8.59 -8.80
N ILE A 116 -7.83 -8.40 -7.57
CA ILE A 116 -8.71 -7.28 -7.19
C ILE A 116 -8.01 -5.92 -7.39
N ALA A 117 -6.72 -5.83 -7.04
CA ALA A 117 -5.96 -4.60 -7.18
C ALA A 117 -5.77 -4.22 -8.65
N LYS A 118 -5.43 -5.19 -9.50
CA LYS A 118 -5.33 -4.96 -10.96
C LYS A 118 -6.66 -4.56 -11.57
N GLU A 119 -7.74 -5.27 -11.21
CA GLU A 119 -9.09 -4.91 -11.64
C GLU A 119 -9.42 -3.47 -11.23
N ALA A 120 -9.13 -3.06 -9.98
CA ALA A 120 -9.39 -1.70 -9.52
C ALA A 120 -8.58 -0.66 -10.32
N ALA A 121 -7.32 -0.96 -10.65
CA ALA A 121 -6.45 -0.06 -11.41
C ALA A 121 -6.90 0.15 -12.86
N GLU A 122 -7.59 -0.81 -13.48
CA GLU A 122 -8.07 -0.73 -14.88
C GLU A 122 -9.20 0.30 -15.07
N TYR A 123 -9.96 0.64 -14.02
CA TYR A 123 -11.16 1.47 -14.14
C TYR A 123 -10.93 2.98 -14.15
N GLN A 124 -9.69 3.47 -14.35
CA GLN A 124 -9.38 4.90 -14.29
C GLN A 124 -8.60 5.41 -15.51
N THR A 125 -8.93 6.63 -15.92
CA THR A 125 -8.34 7.32 -17.07
C THR A 125 -6.95 7.86 -16.73
N GLU A 126 -6.09 8.04 -17.75
CA GLU A 126 -4.73 8.62 -17.63
C GLU A 126 -4.71 10.03 -16.98
N GLU A 127 -5.88 10.68 -16.84
CA GLU A 127 -6.06 12.05 -16.36
C GLU A 127 -6.48 12.18 -14.89
N GLN A 128 -6.53 11.08 -14.12
CA GLN A 128 -6.84 11.23 -12.70
C GLN A 128 -5.66 11.86 -11.94
N GLU A 129 -5.75 13.17 -11.71
CA GLU A 129 -4.75 13.95 -10.97
C GLU A 129 -5.08 14.09 -9.48
N LEU A 130 -6.33 13.84 -9.09
CA LEU A 130 -6.81 13.99 -7.71
C LEU A 130 -6.95 12.64 -7.02
N PHE A 131 -6.14 12.46 -5.98
CA PHE A 131 -6.07 11.26 -5.15
C PHE A 131 -6.39 11.65 -3.72
N SER A 132 -7.54 11.21 -3.18
CA SER A 132 -8.00 11.70 -1.87
C SER A 132 -7.14 11.23 -0.68
N LEU A 133 -6.30 10.21 -0.88
CA LEU A 133 -5.33 9.76 0.12
C LEU A 133 -3.98 10.46 0.02
N CYS A 134 -3.76 11.29 -1.02
CA CYS A 134 -2.55 12.06 -1.18
C CYS A 134 -2.78 13.50 -0.69
N PRO A 135 -1.81 14.08 0.04
CA PRO A 135 -1.75 15.53 0.25
C PRO A 135 -1.87 16.26 -1.09
N GLN A 136 -2.62 17.37 -1.09
CA GLN A 136 -2.73 18.28 -2.24
C GLN A 136 -1.63 19.33 -2.22
#